data_AF-A0A0D2CLF9-F1
#
_entry.id   AF-A0A0D2CLF9-F1
#
_cell.length_a   1.000
_cell.length_b   1.000
_cell.length_c   1.000
_cell.angle_alpha   90.00
_cell.angle_beta   90.00
_cell.angle_gamma   90.00
#
_symmetry.space_group_name_H-M   'P 1'
#
loop_
_entity.id
_entity.type
_entity.pdbx_description
1 polymer ?
#
loop_
_entity_poly.entity_id
_entity_poly.type
_entity_poly.pdbx_seq_one_letter_code
_entity_poly.pdbx_strand_id
1 'polypeptide(L)'
;MSNLTISDQDTPDPWMLSHGPHFYLTFTAGDRIEIWRSPNMEDFRSCARSVVWRPGPPDHPWFVDLWAPELHFLQSTWYIYFTGAKPRDGPGLYNANRRTLLLRCRSQDPMEAGAWEFLGQLGGLPDHWNIDATVFHLPTTGRLYCCYSGWPRGDFSDRQQDLFLAEMDGPETAKPETVVCISRAELEWERAEQGTHGVNEGPAFVSIPPPPPPPSSSFSSEGFQGIVYSANGSWTSDYRLGILQLVGDDPLKQSSWWKRPAPLLVSDRQYGGPFGPGHASFIPSPHGGGRVYCIYHATEHFDQGWANRKARVLRFGAEHFQPHAPTMCCALSLSGQWSAGAAISTLPPSPPAQLPANAPQQGQQIQRGHAQRKSLIDKIGDKILQKLRGFS
;
A
#
# COMPACT_ATOMS: atom_id res chain seq x y z
N MET A 1 5.07 2.13 19.91
CA MET A 1 5.72 2.19 18.60
C MET A 1 6.16 3.61 18.39
N SER A 2 7.39 3.76 17.93
CA SER A 2 8.11 5.02 17.78
C SER A 2 7.61 5.86 16.60
N ASN A 3 6.95 5.24 15.62
CA ASN A 3 6.61 5.82 14.31
C ASN A 3 7.81 6.45 13.55
N LEU A 4 9.02 6.10 13.97
CA LEU A 4 10.24 6.46 13.27
C LEU A 4 10.41 5.55 12.04
N THR A 5 11.29 5.96 11.13
CA THR A 5 11.64 5.10 10.01
C THR A 5 12.35 3.85 10.52
N ILE A 6 11.96 2.69 10.01
CA ILE A 6 12.60 1.41 10.38
C ILE A 6 13.87 1.13 9.57
N SER A 7 14.11 1.90 8.52
CA SER A 7 15.24 1.77 7.59
C SER A 7 15.73 3.16 7.15
N ASP A 8 17.01 3.24 6.77
CA ASP A 8 17.60 4.44 6.17
C ASP A 8 17.44 4.47 4.64
N GLN A 9 17.02 3.35 4.04
CA GLN A 9 16.69 3.23 2.61
C GLN A 9 15.19 3.34 2.37
N ASP A 10 14.82 3.64 1.12
CA ASP A 10 13.43 3.64 0.69
C ASP A 10 12.87 2.22 0.73
N THR A 11 11.67 2.09 1.29
CA THR A 11 10.93 0.83 1.42
C THR A 11 9.45 1.09 1.09
N PRO A 12 9.13 1.51 -0.15
CA PRO A 12 7.75 1.69 -0.57
C PRO A 12 6.98 0.38 -0.57
N ASP A 13 5.69 0.46 -0.31
CA ASP A 13 4.78 -0.69 -0.30
C ASP A 13 5.26 -1.80 0.65
N PRO A 14 5.53 -1.49 1.94
CA PRO A 14 6.15 -2.42 2.86
C PRO A 14 5.17 -3.51 3.28
N TRP A 15 5.54 -4.76 3.01
CA TRP A 15 4.85 -5.93 3.53
C TRP A 15 5.69 -6.61 4.59
N MET A 16 5.22 -6.57 5.82
CA MET A 16 5.86 -7.23 6.96
C MET A 16 5.00 -8.35 7.51
N LEU A 17 5.63 -9.50 7.76
CA LEU A 17 5.05 -10.62 8.51
C LEU A 17 5.98 -11.08 9.64
N SER A 18 5.40 -11.74 10.64
CA SER A 18 6.12 -12.42 11.71
C SER A 18 6.17 -13.93 11.44
N HIS A 19 7.35 -14.53 11.58
CA HIS A 19 7.50 -15.98 11.54
C HIS A 19 8.65 -16.45 12.45
N GLY A 20 8.31 -17.29 13.43
CA GLY A 20 9.23 -17.66 14.49
C GLY A 20 9.66 -16.42 15.31
N PRO A 21 10.97 -16.25 15.60
CA PRO A 21 11.46 -15.10 16.35
C PRO A 21 11.79 -13.89 15.47
N HIS A 22 11.43 -13.91 14.19
CA HIS A 22 11.84 -12.88 13.22
C HIS A 22 10.66 -12.21 12.53
N PHE A 23 10.91 -11.00 12.08
CA PHE A 23 10.10 -10.25 11.13
C PHE A 23 10.76 -10.27 9.76
N TYR A 24 9.96 -10.52 8.73
CA TYR A 24 10.38 -10.50 7.34
C TYR A 24 9.70 -9.32 6.66
N LEU A 25 10.49 -8.52 5.95
CA LEU A 25 10.04 -7.34 5.22
C LEU A 25 10.34 -7.51 3.74
N THR A 26 9.31 -7.41 2.91
CA THR A 26 9.39 -7.21 1.47
C THR A 26 8.87 -5.81 1.14
N PHE A 27 9.33 -5.23 0.04
CA PHE A 27 8.96 -3.87 -0.39
C PHE A 27 9.28 -3.71 -1.88
N THR A 28 8.74 -2.65 -2.49
CA THR A 28 9.00 -2.32 -3.90
C THR A 28 10.45 -1.90 -4.09
N ALA A 29 11.27 -2.79 -4.64
CA ALA A 29 12.62 -2.50 -5.10
C ALA A 29 12.69 -2.13 -6.60
N GLY A 30 11.61 -2.39 -7.36
CA GLY A 30 11.46 -2.03 -8.77
C GLY A 30 12.10 -3.01 -9.75
N ASP A 31 13.31 -3.50 -9.47
CA ASP A 31 14.09 -4.35 -10.39
C ASP A 31 14.30 -5.79 -9.90
N ARG A 32 13.93 -6.07 -8.66
CA ARG A 32 14.12 -7.36 -7.99
C ARG A 32 13.09 -7.58 -6.90
N ILE A 33 13.04 -8.81 -6.42
CA ILE A 33 12.33 -9.17 -5.19
C ILE A 33 13.39 -9.52 -4.16
N GLU A 34 13.36 -8.83 -3.02
CA GLU A 34 14.25 -9.07 -1.90
C GLU A 34 13.49 -9.15 -0.59
N ILE A 35 14.03 -9.94 0.32
CA ILE A 35 13.48 -10.15 1.66
C ILE A 35 14.54 -9.68 2.65
N TRP A 36 14.10 -8.86 3.60
CA TRP A 36 14.90 -8.46 4.75
C TRP A 36 14.38 -9.16 5.99
N ARG A 37 15.27 -9.59 6.89
CA ARG A 37 14.92 -10.29 8.14
C ARG A 37 15.55 -9.61 9.35
N SER A 38 14.74 -9.27 10.33
CA SER A 38 15.16 -8.64 11.59
C SER A 38 14.47 -9.31 12.80
N PRO A 39 15.13 -9.41 13.97
CA PRO A 39 14.45 -9.76 15.21
C PRO A 39 13.59 -8.61 15.77
N ASN A 40 13.69 -7.40 15.21
CA ASN A 40 12.96 -6.22 15.67
C ASN A 40 12.20 -5.57 14.49
N MET A 41 10.87 -5.50 14.59
CA MET A 41 10.04 -4.87 13.55
C MET A 41 10.30 -3.37 13.39
N GLU A 42 10.85 -2.69 14.40
CA GLU A 42 11.16 -1.25 14.33
C GLU A 42 12.60 -0.96 13.85
N ASP A 43 13.42 -1.98 13.55
CA ASP A 43 14.79 -1.77 13.09
C ASP A 43 15.25 -2.79 12.03
N PHE A 44 15.46 -2.29 10.83
CA PHE A 44 16.02 -3.00 9.68
C PHE A 44 17.33 -2.38 9.17
N ARG A 45 18.00 -1.54 9.97
CA ARG A 45 19.29 -0.92 9.58
C ARG A 45 20.42 -1.95 9.48
N SER A 46 20.44 -2.89 10.43
CA SER A 46 21.41 -4.00 10.51
C SER A 46 20.74 -5.38 10.33
N CYS A 47 19.80 -5.49 9.39
CA CYS A 47 19.08 -6.73 9.10
C CYS A 47 19.84 -7.67 8.16
N ALA A 48 19.47 -8.96 8.15
CA ALA A 48 19.87 -9.87 7.09
C ALA A 48 19.07 -9.54 5.82
N ARG A 49 19.69 -9.60 4.65
CA ARG A 49 19.06 -9.27 3.36
C ARG A 49 19.35 -10.36 2.35
N SER A 50 18.36 -10.74 1.56
CA SER A 50 18.51 -11.70 0.47
C SER A 50 17.73 -11.22 -0.75
N VAL A 51 18.40 -11.10 -1.88
CA VAL A 51 17.71 -10.94 -3.16
C VAL A 51 17.30 -12.33 -3.62
N VAL A 52 16.02 -12.62 -3.48
CA VAL A 52 15.46 -13.96 -3.67
C VAL A 52 15.11 -14.24 -5.12
N TRP A 53 14.80 -13.19 -5.89
CA TRP A 53 14.48 -13.33 -7.30
C TRP A 53 14.79 -12.05 -8.08
N ARG A 54 15.18 -12.24 -9.34
CA ARG A 54 15.27 -11.21 -10.38
C ARG A 54 14.62 -11.77 -11.65
N PRO A 55 14.07 -10.92 -12.53
CA PRO A 55 13.77 -11.33 -13.88
C PRO A 55 15.02 -11.98 -14.52
N GLY A 56 14.82 -13.06 -15.31
CA GLY A 56 15.88 -13.88 -15.94
C GLY A 56 16.72 -13.13 -17.00
N PRO A 57 17.26 -13.76 -18.06
CA PRO A 57 17.89 -13.10 -19.24
C PRO A 57 16.89 -12.84 -20.39
N PRO A 58 17.07 -11.79 -21.25
CA PRO A 58 16.10 -11.06 -22.13
C PRO A 58 15.00 -11.80 -22.92
N ASP A 59 14.88 -13.10 -22.76
CA ASP A 59 14.05 -14.04 -23.52
C ASP A 59 12.89 -14.64 -22.66
N HIS A 60 12.93 -14.48 -21.33
CA HIS A 60 11.80 -14.75 -20.40
C HIS A 60 10.57 -13.85 -20.76
N PRO A 61 9.32 -14.05 -20.32
CA PRO A 61 8.19 -13.14 -20.62
C PRO A 61 8.27 -11.72 -20.00
N TRP A 62 9.48 -11.22 -19.72
CA TRP A 62 9.93 -10.01 -19.03
C TRP A 62 8.86 -9.26 -18.27
N PHE A 63 9.07 -9.12 -16.97
CA PHE A 63 8.30 -8.18 -16.17
C PHE A 63 9.25 -7.09 -15.71
N VAL A 64 8.94 -5.85 -16.06
CA VAL A 64 9.59 -4.64 -15.55
C VAL A 64 8.72 -4.06 -14.43
N ASP A 65 9.29 -3.09 -13.70
CA ASP A 65 8.60 -2.32 -12.68
C ASP A 65 7.91 -3.23 -11.65
N LEU A 66 8.72 -4.01 -10.93
CA LEU A 66 8.24 -4.96 -9.94
C LEU A 66 7.76 -4.22 -8.70
N TRP A 67 6.47 -4.33 -8.38
CA TRP A 67 5.85 -3.57 -7.29
C TRP A 67 5.21 -4.49 -6.24
N ALA A 68 5.18 -3.98 -5.01
CA ALA A 68 4.43 -4.48 -3.86
C ALA A 68 4.52 -5.99 -3.65
N PRO A 69 5.72 -6.58 -3.48
CA PRO A 69 5.83 -7.97 -3.11
C PRO A 69 5.29 -8.23 -1.71
N GLU A 70 4.37 -9.17 -1.59
CA GLU A 70 3.89 -9.72 -0.33
C GLU A 70 4.38 -11.16 -0.14
N LEU A 71 5.17 -11.40 0.91
CA LEU A 71 5.56 -12.74 1.35
C LEU A 71 4.41 -13.40 2.14
N HIS A 72 4.06 -14.64 1.81
CA HIS A 72 3.01 -15.42 2.46
C HIS A 72 3.48 -16.84 2.76
N PHE A 73 3.03 -17.43 3.87
CA PHE A 73 3.25 -18.85 4.17
C PHE A 73 1.92 -19.60 4.09
N LEU A 74 1.71 -20.35 3.01
CA LEU A 74 0.45 -21.00 2.68
C LEU A 74 0.71 -22.48 2.44
N GLN A 75 -0.08 -23.35 3.09
CA GLN A 75 0.03 -24.80 2.90
C GLN A 75 1.48 -25.33 3.04
N SER A 76 2.18 -24.87 4.08
CA SER A 76 3.59 -25.21 4.38
C SER A 76 4.62 -24.78 3.31
N THR A 77 4.25 -23.83 2.45
CA THR A 77 5.06 -23.33 1.34
C THR A 77 5.09 -21.81 1.37
N TRP A 78 6.25 -21.21 1.10
CA TRP A 78 6.36 -19.76 0.95
C TRP A 78 5.98 -19.33 -0.46
N TYR A 79 5.17 -18.28 -0.56
CA TYR A 79 4.78 -17.63 -1.81
C TYR A 79 5.10 -16.14 -1.74
N ILE A 80 5.40 -15.53 -2.88
CA ILE A 80 5.42 -14.07 -3.03
C ILE A 80 4.44 -13.69 -4.13
N TYR A 81 3.46 -12.85 -3.78
CA TYR A 81 2.56 -12.20 -4.74
C TYR A 81 3.11 -10.80 -5.01
N PHE A 82 3.23 -10.42 -6.26
CA PHE A 82 3.79 -9.12 -6.63
C PHE A 82 3.24 -8.67 -7.97
N THR A 83 3.36 -7.38 -8.26
CA THR A 83 2.94 -6.83 -9.55
C THR A 83 4.13 -6.80 -10.51
N GLY A 84 3.88 -7.11 -11.77
CA GLY A 84 4.81 -6.80 -12.85
C GLY A 84 4.08 -6.40 -14.13
N ALA A 85 4.79 -5.78 -15.07
CA ALA A 85 4.25 -5.42 -16.38
C ALA A 85 5.15 -5.95 -17.51
N LYS A 86 4.56 -6.40 -18.61
CA LYS A 86 5.31 -6.76 -19.83
C LYS A 86 6.06 -5.53 -20.38
N PRO A 87 7.36 -5.58 -20.70
CA PRO A 87 8.04 -4.49 -21.38
C PRO A 87 7.57 -4.40 -22.82
N ARG A 88 7.74 -3.21 -23.39
CA ARG A 88 7.62 -2.96 -24.84
C ARG A 88 8.65 -1.93 -25.28
N ASP A 89 8.80 -1.81 -26.60
CA ASP A 89 9.71 -0.95 -27.37
C ASP A 89 9.54 0.58 -27.16
N GLY A 90 9.21 1.06 -25.95
CA GLY A 90 9.12 2.48 -25.66
C GLY A 90 8.54 2.84 -24.28
N PRO A 91 8.97 3.97 -23.68
CA PRO A 91 8.53 4.40 -22.35
C PRO A 91 7.09 4.94 -22.33
N GLY A 92 6.30 4.58 -21.31
CA GLY A 92 5.06 5.28 -20.94
C GLY A 92 3.73 4.65 -21.37
N LEU A 93 3.72 3.54 -22.10
CA LEU A 93 2.49 2.84 -22.54
C LEU A 93 2.21 1.53 -21.75
N TYR A 94 2.89 1.30 -20.63
CA TYR A 94 2.93 0.00 -19.94
C TYR A 94 1.82 -0.22 -18.90
N ASN A 95 1.17 0.83 -18.39
CA ASN A 95 0.36 0.69 -17.18
C ASN A 95 -0.73 -0.36 -17.35
N ALA A 96 -1.47 -0.37 -18.46
CA ALA A 96 -2.54 -1.34 -18.77
C ALA A 96 -2.12 -2.84 -18.71
N ASN A 97 -0.82 -3.15 -18.82
CA ASN A 97 -0.31 -4.53 -18.85
C ASN A 97 0.11 -5.06 -17.47
N ARG A 98 -0.16 -4.32 -16.39
CA ARG A 98 0.11 -4.77 -15.03
C ARG A 98 -0.70 -6.01 -14.68
N ARG A 99 -0.02 -7.01 -14.12
CA ARG A 99 -0.61 -8.27 -13.65
C ARG A 99 0.02 -8.67 -12.32
N THR A 100 -0.77 -9.35 -11.49
CA THR A 100 -0.30 -10.11 -10.33
C THR A 100 0.47 -11.33 -10.80
N LEU A 101 1.68 -11.49 -10.26
CA LEU A 101 2.63 -12.55 -10.52
C LEU A 101 2.97 -13.30 -9.24
N LEU A 102 3.44 -14.54 -9.39
CA LEU A 102 3.77 -15.40 -8.26
C LEU A 102 5.20 -15.93 -8.31
N LEU A 103 5.81 -15.97 -7.14
CA LEU A 103 6.94 -16.84 -6.83
C LEU A 103 6.52 -17.92 -5.83
N ARG A 104 7.09 -19.11 -5.95
CA ARG A 104 6.98 -20.21 -4.98
C ARG A 104 8.34 -20.64 -4.50
N CYS A 105 8.54 -20.72 -3.18
CA CYS A 105 9.79 -21.19 -2.60
C CYS A 105 9.79 -22.72 -2.50
N ARG A 106 10.90 -23.35 -2.87
CA ARG A 106 11.16 -24.79 -2.66
C ARG A 106 11.86 -25.08 -1.33
N SER A 107 12.29 -24.05 -0.61
CA SER A 107 12.95 -24.14 0.70
C SER A 107 12.00 -23.76 1.83
N GLN A 108 12.31 -24.24 3.04
CA GLN A 108 11.65 -23.83 4.27
C GLN A 108 12.19 -22.49 4.80
N ASP A 109 13.41 -22.10 4.43
CA ASP A 109 13.95 -20.77 4.71
C ASP A 109 13.61 -19.83 3.54
N PRO A 110 12.73 -18.82 3.74
CA PRO A 110 12.39 -17.89 2.66
C PRO A 110 13.58 -17.03 2.23
N MET A 111 14.65 -16.94 3.05
CA MET A 111 15.85 -16.17 2.74
C MET A 111 16.80 -16.88 1.78
N GLU A 112 16.59 -18.16 1.48
CA GLU A 112 17.48 -18.93 0.61
C GLU A 112 17.41 -18.43 -0.85
N ALA A 113 18.48 -17.77 -1.28
CA ALA A 113 18.60 -17.29 -2.66
C ALA A 113 18.59 -18.48 -3.64
N GLY A 114 17.82 -18.38 -4.72
CA GLY A 114 17.71 -19.42 -5.75
C GLY A 114 16.70 -20.54 -5.42
N ALA A 115 16.13 -20.56 -4.21
CA ALA A 115 15.04 -21.49 -3.87
C ALA A 115 13.69 -21.11 -4.49
N TRP A 116 13.59 -19.92 -5.09
CA TRP A 116 12.34 -19.36 -5.61
C TRP A 116 12.13 -19.68 -7.09
N GLU A 117 10.95 -20.22 -7.40
CA GLU A 117 10.45 -20.52 -8.73
C GLU A 117 9.47 -19.45 -9.18
N PHE A 118 9.60 -18.95 -10.40
CA PHE A 118 8.61 -18.05 -11.00
C PHE A 118 7.48 -18.86 -11.64
N LEU A 119 6.24 -18.60 -11.23
CA LEU A 119 5.07 -19.34 -11.70
C LEU A 119 4.28 -18.64 -12.81
N GLY A 120 4.58 -17.37 -13.09
CA GLY A 120 3.79 -16.56 -14.02
C GLY A 120 2.70 -15.75 -13.31
N GLN A 121 1.63 -15.47 -14.04
CA GLN A 121 0.49 -14.71 -13.53
C GLN A 121 -0.37 -15.53 -12.57
N LEU A 122 -1.04 -14.87 -11.63
CA LEU A 122 -2.06 -15.53 -10.80
C LEU A 122 -3.16 -16.11 -11.68
N GLY A 123 -3.34 -17.43 -11.62
CA GLY A 123 -4.35 -18.13 -12.38
C GLY A 123 -5.77 -17.65 -12.03
N GLY A 124 -6.64 -17.58 -13.02
CA GLY A 124 -8.08 -17.34 -12.83
C GLY A 124 -8.51 -15.90 -12.59
N LEU A 125 -7.58 -14.96 -12.39
CA LEU A 125 -7.92 -13.54 -12.51
C LEU A 125 -8.20 -13.17 -13.97
N PRO A 126 -9.08 -12.18 -14.25
CA PRO A 126 -9.29 -11.68 -15.60
C PRO A 126 -7.98 -11.17 -16.22
N ASP A 127 -7.81 -11.34 -17.54
CA ASP A 127 -6.71 -10.71 -18.28
C ASP A 127 -6.97 -9.21 -18.44
N HIS A 128 -6.91 -8.50 -17.33
CA HIS A 128 -7.18 -7.09 -17.16
C HIS A 128 -6.17 -6.51 -16.16
N TRP A 129 -6.00 -5.19 -16.17
CA TRP A 129 -5.14 -4.51 -15.21
C TRP A 129 -5.45 -4.92 -13.76
N ASN A 130 -4.45 -5.45 -13.06
CA ASN A 130 -4.52 -5.76 -11.65
C ASN A 130 -3.16 -5.63 -10.98
N ILE A 131 -3.15 -5.06 -9.77
CA ILE A 131 -1.98 -4.86 -8.92
C ILE A 131 -2.31 -5.18 -7.45
N ASP A 132 -1.27 -5.18 -6.62
CA ASP A 132 -1.37 -5.17 -5.16
C ASP A 132 -2.24 -6.29 -4.60
N ALA A 133 -2.05 -7.51 -5.11
CA ALA A 133 -2.79 -8.66 -4.62
C ALA A 133 -2.32 -9.06 -3.23
N THR A 134 -3.25 -9.06 -2.29
CA THR A 134 -3.10 -9.69 -0.98
C THR A 134 -3.96 -10.94 -0.88
N VAL A 135 -3.47 -11.96 -0.19
CA VAL A 135 -4.21 -13.20 0.07
C VAL A 135 -4.39 -13.43 1.56
N PHE A 136 -5.55 -13.95 1.95
CA PHE A 136 -5.86 -14.19 3.36
C PHE A 136 -6.87 -15.31 3.52
N HIS A 137 -6.72 -16.06 4.61
CA HIS A 137 -7.78 -16.96 5.07
C HIS A 137 -8.82 -16.15 5.83
N LEU A 138 -10.09 -16.27 5.44
CA LEU A 138 -11.18 -15.67 6.19
C LEU A 138 -11.45 -16.52 7.44
N PRO A 139 -11.29 -15.99 8.67
CA PRO A 139 -11.41 -16.81 9.89
C PRO A 139 -12.75 -17.52 10.04
N THR A 140 -13.84 -16.92 9.55
CA THR A 140 -15.20 -17.47 9.66
C THR A 140 -15.45 -18.68 8.76
N THR A 141 -14.77 -18.78 7.61
CA THR A 141 -14.97 -19.88 6.65
C THR A 141 -13.76 -20.78 6.48
N GLY A 142 -12.57 -20.33 6.92
CA GLY A 142 -11.29 -20.97 6.68
C GLY A 142 -10.83 -20.92 5.21
N ARG A 143 -11.64 -20.37 4.30
CA ARG A 143 -11.32 -20.32 2.87
C ARG A 143 -10.30 -19.23 2.57
N LEU A 144 -9.48 -19.48 1.55
CA LEU A 144 -8.50 -18.53 1.05
C LEU A 144 -9.15 -17.59 0.04
N TYR A 145 -8.89 -16.29 0.16
CA TYR A 145 -9.35 -15.27 -0.77
C TYR A 145 -8.17 -14.44 -1.26
N CYS A 146 -8.30 -13.87 -2.45
CA CYS A 146 -7.40 -12.86 -3.01
C CYS A 146 -8.17 -11.55 -3.14
N CYS A 147 -7.66 -10.47 -2.54
CA CYS A 147 -8.13 -9.11 -2.75
C CYS A 147 -7.06 -8.34 -3.53
N TYR A 148 -7.44 -7.60 -4.56
CA TYR A 148 -6.51 -6.88 -5.42
C TYR A 148 -7.10 -5.55 -5.88
N SER A 149 -6.24 -4.63 -6.30
CA SER A 149 -6.66 -3.41 -6.99
C SER A 149 -6.77 -3.66 -8.49
N GLY A 150 -7.90 -3.30 -9.08
CA GLY A 150 -8.19 -3.52 -10.48
C GLY A 150 -8.80 -2.29 -11.13
N TRP A 151 -8.58 -2.11 -12.43
CA TRP A 151 -9.44 -1.23 -13.22
C TRP A 151 -10.83 -1.89 -13.37
N PRO A 152 -11.93 -1.12 -13.35
CA PRO A 152 -13.25 -1.64 -13.65
C PRO A 152 -13.24 -2.47 -14.95
N ARG A 153 -13.98 -3.58 -14.99
CA ARG A 153 -13.99 -4.46 -16.16
C ARG A 153 -14.40 -3.68 -17.41
N GLY A 154 -13.55 -3.67 -18.42
CA GLY A 154 -13.77 -2.96 -19.69
C GLY A 154 -13.35 -1.49 -19.66
N ASP A 155 -12.87 -0.97 -18.52
CA ASP A 155 -12.23 0.33 -18.41
C ASP A 155 -10.72 0.21 -18.68
N PHE A 156 -10.22 1.05 -19.59
CA PHE A 156 -8.81 1.13 -19.96
C PHE A 156 -8.27 2.57 -19.83
N SER A 157 -8.99 3.42 -19.11
CA SER A 157 -8.72 4.86 -19.02
C SER A 157 -7.54 5.23 -18.13
N ASP A 158 -7.12 4.33 -17.24
CA ASP A 158 -6.16 4.62 -16.16
C ASP A 158 -6.64 5.75 -15.23
N ARG A 159 -7.95 5.79 -14.95
CA ARG A 159 -8.58 6.83 -14.11
C ARG A 159 -9.35 6.29 -12.92
N GLN A 160 -9.56 4.98 -12.85
CA GLN A 160 -10.33 4.35 -11.80
C GLN A 160 -9.66 3.04 -11.38
N GLN A 161 -9.39 2.92 -10.10
CA GLN A 161 -8.96 1.68 -9.46
C GLN A 161 -9.92 1.33 -8.33
N ASP A 162 -10.42 0.11 -8.34
CA ASP A 162 -11.41 -0.45 -7.42
C ASP A 162 -10.85 -1.72 -6.78
N LEU A 163 -11.40 -2.13 -5.63
CA LEU A 163 -11.01 -3.39 -5.00
C LEU A 163 -11.90 -4.53 -5.47
N PHE A 164 -11.25 -5.61 -5.86
CA PHE A 164 -11.89 -6.85 -6.27
C PHE A 164 -11.49 -7.98 -5.32
N LEU A 165 -12.42 -8.90 -5.11
CA LEU A 165 -12.23 -10.10 -4.31
C LEU A 165 -12.56 -11.34 -5.13
N ALA A 166 -11.77 -12.40 -4.95
CA ALA A 166 -12.05 -13.72 -5.48
C ALA A 166 -11.75 -14.79 -4.43
N GLU A 167 -12.54 -15.86 -4.40
CA GLU A 167 -12.17 -17.07 -3.67
C GLU A 167 -11.02 -17.78 -4.41
N MET A 168 -10.10 -18.37 -3.68
CA MET A 168 -8.95 -19.11 -4.23
C MET A 168 -9.23 -20.61 -4.20
N ASP A 169 -8.84 -21.32 -5.27
CA ASP A 169 -8.84 -22.79 -5.33
C ASP A 169 -7.54 -23.40 -4.75
N GLY A 170 -6.53 -22.55 -4.58
CA GLY A 170 -5.26 -22.82 -3.92
C GLY A 170 -4.40 -21.55 -3.97
N PRO A 171 -3.16 -21.57 -3.44
CA PRO A 171 -2.28 -20.40 -3.45
C PRO A 171 -2.04 -19.83 -4.86
N GLU A 172 -2.12 -20.65 -5.90
CA GLU A 172 -1.69 -20.30 -7.26
C GLU A 172 -2.85 -19.96 -8.22
N THR A 173 -4.10 -20.10 -7.80
CA THR A 173 -5.26 -19.95 -8.69
C THR A 173 -6.50 -19.42 -7.95
N ALA A 174 -7.05 -18.30 -8.43
CA ALA A 174 -8.36 -17.78 -8.09
C ALA A 174 -9.46 -18.50 -8.87
N LYS A 175 -10.67 -18.54 -8.31
CA LYS A 175 -11.89 -19.04 -8.97
C LYS A 175 -12.51 -17.94 -9.81
N PRO A 176 -12.41 -17.98 -11.17
CA PRO A 176 -12.79 -16.85 -12.02
C PRO A 176 -14.24 -16.38 -11.85
N GLU A 177 -15.14 -17.32 -11.59
CA GLU A 177 -16.58 -17.10 -11.39
C GLU A 177 -16.93 -16.37 -10.09
N THR A 178 -15.97 -16.26 -9.16
CA THR A 178 -16.17 -15.62 -7.85
C THR A 178 -15.69 -14.18 -7.81
N VAL A 179 -15.06 -13.67 -8.88
CA VAL A 179 -14.49 -12.33 -8.91
C VAL A 179 -15.59 -11.26 -8.80
N VAL A 180 -15.59 -10.52 -7.71
CA VAL A 180 -16.57 -9.45 -7.40
C VAL A 180 -15.86 -8.14 -7.05
N CYS A 181 -16.40 -7.01 -7.52
CA CYS A 181 -15.98 -5.69 -7.06
C CYS A 181 -16.58 -5.42 -5.67
N ILE A 182 -15.75 -5.27 -4.64
CA ILE A 182 -16.19 -5.05 -3.25
C ILE A 182 -16.10 -3.59 -2.81
N SER A 183 -15.31 -2.76 -3.50
CA SER A 183 -15.19 -1.33 -3.21
C SER A 183 -14.88 -0.54 -4.47
N ARG A 184 -15.59 0.56 -4.68
CA ARG A 184 -15.30 1.52 -5.75
C ARG A 184 -14.77 2.83 -5.21
N ALA A 185 -13.73 3.40 -5.78
CA ALA A 185 -13.23 4.71 -5.34
C ALA A 185 -14.22 5.83 -5.74
N GLU A 186 -15.14 6.17 -4.84
CA GLU A 186 -16.29 7.05 -5.10
C GLU A 186 -16.33 8.26 -4.14
N LEU A 187 -15.75 8.13 -2.95
CA LEU A 187 -15.72 9.22 -1.98
C LEU A 187 -14.71 10.30 -2.41
N GLU A 188 -14.99 11.55 -2.07
CA GLU A 188 -14.14 12.69 -2.47
C GLU A 188 -12.68 12.52 -2.03
N TRP A 189 -12.45 12.01 -0.82
CA TRP A 189 -11.10 11.80 -0.30
C TRP A 189 -10.35 10.63 -0.96
N GLU A 190 -11.05 9.76 -1.69
CA GLU A 190 -10.45 8.66 -2.45
C GLU A 190 -9.91 9.11 -3.81
N ARG A 191 -10.23 10.34 -4.23
CA ARG A 191 -9.99 10.83 -5.58
C ARG A 191 -8.87 11.87 -5.63
N ALA A 192 -7.87 11.61 -6.44
CA ALA A 192 -6.82 12.56 -6.80
C ALA A 192 -7.26 13.44 -7.98
N GLU A 193 -6.36 14.35 -8.40
CA GLU A 193 -6.54 15.17 -9.61
C GLU A 193 -7.92 15.88 -9.65
N GLN A 194 -8.27 16.57 -8.56
CA GLN A 194 -9.54 17.30 -8.42
C GLN A 194 -10.78 16.42 -8.68
N GLY A 195 -10.72 15.15 -8.27
CA GLY A 195 -11.85 14.22 -8.39
C GLY A 195 -11.81 13.33 -9.63
N THR A 196 -10.88 13.56 -10.56
CA THR A 196 -10.87 12.86 -11.86
C THR A 196 -10.17 11.51 -11.85
N HIS A 197 -9.39 11.20 -10.80
CA HIS A 197 -8.68 9.94 -10.67
C HIS A 197 -9.06 9.23 -9.36
N GLY A 198 -9.88 8.18 -9.43
CA GLY A 198 -10.30 7.39 -8.28
C GLY A 198 -9.31 6.27 -7.97
N VAL A 199 -8.84 6.18 -6.73
CA VAL A 199 -7.86 5.16 -6.32
C VAL A 199 -8.36 4.42 -5.09
N ASN A 200 -8.51 3.11 -5.22
CA ASN A 200 -8.49 2.15 -4.11
C ASN A 200 -7.43 1.09 -4.45
N GLU A 201 -6.30 1.09 -3.74
CA GLU A 201 -5.15 0.19 -3.99
C GLU A 201 -4.52 -0.31 -2.69
N GLY A 202 -3.45 -1.13 -2.77
CA GLY A 202 -2.77 -1.69 -1.59
C GLY A 202 -3.71 -2.27 -0.51
N PRO A 203 -4.62 -3.20 -0.84
CA PRO A 203 -5.50 -3.83 0.15
C PRO A 203 -4.68 -4.70 1.12
N ALA A 204 -5.05 -4.67 2.40
CA ALA A 204 -4.54 -5.56 3.42
C ALA A 204 -5.69 -6.04 4.32
N PHE A 205 -5.78 -7.35 4.52
CA PHE A 205 -6.79 -7.92 5.41
C PHE A 205 -6.38 -7.78 6.87
N VAL A 206 -7.31 -7.32 7.70
CA VAL A 206 -7.11 -7.17 9.14
C VAL A 206 -8.23 -7.92 9.85
N SER A 207 -7.84 -8.78 10.79
CA SER A 207 -8.75 -9.44 11.72
C SER A 207 -8.28 -9.20 13.15
N ILE A 208 -9.14 -8.55 13.92
CA ILE A 208 -8.95 -8.23 15.33
C ILE A 208 -10.11 -8.88 16.08
N PRO A 209 -9.88 -9.94 16.87
CA PRO A 209 -10.95 -10.53 17.67
C PRO A 209 -11.41 -9.51 18.72
N PRO A 210 -12.68 -9.60 19.19
CA PRO A 210 -13.14 -8.82 20.32
C PRO A 210 -12.21 -9.05 21.52
N PRO A 211 -11.81 -8.02 22.28
CA PRO A 211 -11.07 -8.24 23.50
C PRO A 211 -11.92 -9.05 24.49
N PRO A 212 -11.26 -9.83 25.38
CA PRO A 212 -11.98 -10.45 26.49
C PRO A 212 -12.70 -9.39 27.32
N PRO A 213 -13.94 -9.64 27.78
CA PRO A 213 -14.68 -8.66 28.56
C PRO A 213 -13.90 -8.30 29.83
N PRO A 214 -13.74 -7.01 30.16
CA PRO A 214 -13.15 -6.63 31.43
C PRO A 214 -14.03 -7.14 32.59
N PRO A 215 -13.43 -7.55 33.73
CA PRO A 215 -14.18 -8.15 34.84
C PRO A 215 -15.19 -7.21 35.51
N SER A 216 -15.19 -5.91 35.19
CA SER A 216 -16.09 -4.91 35.79
C SER A 216 -16.54 -3.79 34.84
N SER A 217 -16.45 -3.96 33.51
CA SER A 217 -16.88 -2.92 32.56
C SER A 217 -17.88 -3.47 31.55
N SER A 218 -18.92 -2.67 31.30
CA SER A 218 -19.95 -2.90 30.29
C SER A 218 -19.52 -2.51 28.87
N PHE A 219 -18.28 -2.04 28.69
CA PHE A 219 -17.73 -1.74 27.37
C PHE A 219 -17.10 -3.00 26.77
N SER A 220 -17.87 -3.72 25.96
CA SER A 220 -17.32 -4.60 24.92
C SER A 220 -16.96 -3.75 23.72
N SER A 221 -15.68 -3.62 23.36
CA SER A 221 -15.39 -3.18 21.99
C SER A 221 -15.66 -4.37 21.07
N GLU A 222 -16.37 -4.13 19.98
CA GLU A 222 -16.54 -5.14 18.94
C GLU A 222 -15.18 -5.44 18.30
N GLY A 223 -15.00 -6.67 17.82
CA GLY A 223 -13.86 -7.01 16.98
C GLY A 223 -13.86 -6.21 15.67
N PHE A 224 -12.88 -6.46 14.83
CA PHE A 224 -12.85 -5.94 13.47
C PHE A 224 -12.46 -7.04 12.50
N GLN A 225 -13.12 -7.09 11.35
CA GLN A 225 -12.73 -7.93 10.24
C GLN A 225 -12.99 -7.16 8.95
N GLY A 226 -11.97 -7.00 8.12
CA GLY A 226 -12.13 -6.24 6.88
C GLY A 226 -10.83 -5.98 6.15
N ILE A 227 -10.92 -5.13 5.13
CA ILE A 227 -9.81 -4.66 4.32
C ILE A 227 -9.48 -3.23 4.73
N VAL A 228 -8.22 -2.97 5.03
CA VAL A 228 -7.65 -1.62 4.98
C VAL A 228 -7.07 -1.46 3.59
N TYR A 229 -7.30 -0.32 2.96
CA TYR A 229 -6.80 -0.04 1.61
C TYR A 229 -6.25 1.37 1.55
N SER A 230 -5.51 1.68 0.51
CA SER A 230 -4.98 3.02 0.25
C SER A 230 -5.83 3.74 -0.77
N ALA A 231 -5.96 5.05 -0.62
CA ALA A 231 -6.76 5.88 -1.52
C ALA A 231 -6.11 7.24 -1.76
N ASN A 232 -6.65 7.97 -2.74
CA ASN A 232 -5.98 9.11 -3.36
C ASN A 232 -4.70 8.68 -4.11
N GLY A 233 -4.00 9.62 -4.74
CA GLY A 233 -2.84 9.29 -5.56
C GLY A 233 -1.59 9.04 -4.73
N SER A 234 -0.92 7.90 -4.91
CA SER A 234 0.36 7.56 -4.26
C SER A 234 1.51 8.51 -4.63
N TRP A 235 1.33 9.32 -5.68
CA TRP A 235 2.22 10.40 -6.10
C TRP A 235 1.96 11.74 -5.40
N THR A 236 1.02 11.77 -4.44
CA THR A 236 0.62 12.97 -3.72
C THR A 236 0.94 12.87 -2.22
N SER A 237 1.01 14.02 -1.56
CA SER A 237 1.08 14.09 -0.09
C SER A 237 -0.26 13.74 0.58
N ASP A 238 -1.31 13.50 -0.20
CA ASP A 238 -2.69 13.26 0.22
C ASP A 238 -3.06 11.76 0.22
N TYR A 239 -2.11 10.87 -0.10
CA TYR A 239 -2.29 9.43 0.02
C TYR A 239 -2.68 9.05 1.45
N ARG A 240 -3.65 8.14 1.61
CA ARG A 240 -4.27 7.85 2.90
C ARG A 240 -4.83 6.45 2.98
N LEU A 241 -5.10 5.95 4.18
CA LEU A 241 -5.73 4.65 4.41
C LEU A 241 -7.25 4.78 4.61
N GLY A 242 -8.02 3.90 3.98
CA GLY A 242 -9.47 3.70 4.14
C GLY A 242 -9.81 2.37 4.82
N ILE A 243 -11.09 2.17 5.13
CA ILE A 243 -11.60 0.92 5.73
C ILE A 243 -12.81 0.41 4.96
N LEU A 244 -12.78 -0.88 4.65
CA LEU A 244 -13.89 -1.66 4.14
C LEU A 244 -14.14 -2.83 5.10
N GLN A 245 -15.14 -2.70 5.97
CA GLN A 245 -15.47 -3.70 6.99
C GLN A 245 -16.36 -4.81 6.39
N LEU A 246 -16.07 -6.06 6.72
CA LEU A 246 -16.97 -7.17 6.42
C LEU A 246 -18.05 -7.23 7.50
N VAL A 247 -19.30 -6.93 7.14
CA VAL A 247 -20.46 -6.89 8.04
C VAL A 247 -21.51 -7.95 7.72
N GLY A 248 -21.45 -8.56 6.53
CA GLY A 248 -22.31 -9.68 6.14
C GLY A 248 -21.56 -11.01 6.12
N ASP A 249 -22.31 -12.11 6.01
CA ASP A 249 -21.77 -13.47 6.10
C ASP A 249 -21.05 -13.94 4.82
N ASP A 250 -21.39 -13.36 3.68
CA ASP A 250 -20.88 -13.77 2.37
C ASP A 250 -19.93 -12.70 1.79
N PRO A 251 -18.60 -12.89 1.88
CA PRO A 251 -17.63 -11.89 1.41
C PRO A 251 -17.66 -11.70 -0.11
N LEU A 252 -18.26 -12.62 -0.88
CA LEU A 252 -18.37 -12.52 -2.34
C LEU A 252 -19.57 -11.67 -2.79
N LYS A 253 -20.25 -11.00 -1.86
CA LYS A 253 -21.29 -10.01 -2.14
C LYS A 253 -20.81 -8.62 -1.74
N GLN A 254 -20.89 -7.67 -2.67
CA GLN A 254 -20.59 -6.26 -2.38
C GLN A 254 -21.39 -5.73 -1.18
N SER A 255 -22.64 -6.14 -1.02
CA SER A 255 -23.51 -5.73 0.10
C SER A 255 -23.06 -6.22 1.48
N SER A 256 -22.14 -7.19 1.55
CA SER A 256 -21.56 -7.64 2.81
C SER A 256 -20.46 -6.72 3.31
N TRP A 257 -20.04 -5.74 2.50
CA TRP A 257 -18.95 -4.84 2.81
C TRP A 257 -19.48 -3.44 3.09
N TRP A 258 -19.12 -2.92 4.26
CA TRP A 258 -19.42 -1.55 4.66
C TRP A 258 -18.17 -0.68 4.53
N LYS A 259 -18.24 0.33 3.65
CA LYS A 259 -17.17 1.31 3.46
C LYS A 259 -17.30 2.43 4.49
N ARG A 260 -16.22 2.69 5.23
CA ARG A 260 -16.20 3.81 6.17
C ARG A 260 -16.16 5.15 5.42
N PRO A 261 -17.03 6.13 5.75
CA PRO A 261 -17.09 7.41 5.04
C PRO A 261 -15.86 8.31 5.28
N ALA A 262 -15.07 8.02 6.32
CA ALA A 262 -13.86 8.77 6.68
C ALA A 262 -12.60 7.87 6.68
N PRO A 263 -11.42 8.42 6.33
CA PRO A 263 -10.17 7.67 6.30
C PRO A 263 -9.73 7.20 7.69
N LEU A 264 -8.94 6.12 7.74
CA LEU A 264 -8.22 5.64 8.93
C LEU A 264 -7.03 6.49 9.28
N LEU A 265 -6.15 6.69 8.31
CA LEU A 265 -4.86 7.32 8.54
C LEU A 265 -4.62 8.34 7.46
N VAL A 266 -4.34 9.57 7.87
CA VAL A 266 -3.97 10.68 7.00
C VAL A 266 -2.67 11.30 7.50
N SER A 267 -2.07 12.13 6.67
CA SER A 267 -1.10 13.13 7.10
C SER A 267 -1.75 14.50 7.25
N ASP A 268 -1.14 15.36 8.06
CA ASP A 268 -1.53 16.76 8.17
C ASP A 268 -0.27 17.63 8.17
N ARG A 269 -0.24 18.56 7.21
CA ARG A 269 0.90 19.44 6.95
C ARG A 269 1.20 20.39 8.09
N GLN A 270 0.22 20.73 8.92
CA GLN A 270 0.43 21.59 10.08
C GLN A 270 1.38 20.97 11.10
N TYR A 271 1.48 19.63 11.13
CA TYR A 271 2.32 18.90 12.09
C TYR A 271 3.67 18.43 11.50
N GLY A 272 4.04 18.89 10.30
CA GLY A 272 5.38 18.70 9.75
C GLY A 272 5.68 17.33 9.14
N GLY A 273 4.71 16.40 9.10
CA GLY A 273 4.85 15.08 8.50
C GLY A 273 4.93 13.93 9.52
N PRO A 274 5.05 12.68 9.06
CA PRO A 274 5.30 12.27 7.67
C PRO A 274 4.06 12.42 6.76
N PHE A 275 4.24 12.35 5.45
CA PHE A 275 3.22 12.69 4.44
C PHE A 275 2.84 11.53 3.53
N GLY A 276 1.56 11.47 3.14
CA GLY A 276 1.04 10.43 2.26
C GLY A 276 1.13 9.01 2.83
N PRO A 277 0.60 8.73 4.04
CA PRO A 277 0.63 7.39 4.60
C PRO A 277 -0.19 6.39 3.77
N GLY A 278 0.42 5.30 3.33
CA GLY A 278 -0.34 4.24 2.67
C GLY A 278 0.43 2.96 2.40
N HIS A 279 -0.22 2.12 1.59
CA HIS A 279 0.13 0.74 1.23
C HIS A 279 0.67 -0.03 2.45
N ALA A 280 -0.24 -0.31 3.38
CA ALA A 280 0.11 -0.80 4.70
C ALA A 280 -0.10 -2.30 4.85
N SER A 281 0.78 -2.98 5.60
CA SER A 281 0.56 -4.33 6.11
C SER A 281 0.28 -4.33 7.61
N PHE A 282 -0.27 -5.44 8.11
CA PHE A 282 -0.70 -5.55 9.50
C PHE A 282 -0.21 -6.82 10.18
N ILE A 283 0.33 -6.68 11.39
CA ILE A 283 0.73 -7.81 12.23
C ILE A 283 -0.09 -7.78 13.54
N PRO A 284 -0.82 -8.85 13.88
CA PRO A 284 -1.44 -8.98 15.19
C PRO A 284 -0.42 -8.86 16.32
N SER A 285 -0.76 -8.10 17.37
CA SER A 285 0.12 -7.97 18.53
C SER A 285 0.24 -9.32 19.27
N PRO A 286 1.46 -9.82 19.54
CA PRO A 286 1.65 -11.08 20.27
C PRO A 286 1.24 -10.96 21.74
N HIS A 287 1.15 -9.72 22.26
CA HIS A 287 0.76 -9.44 23.65
C HIS A 287 -0.75 -9.44 23.89
N GLY A 288 -1.56 -9.81 22.90
CA GLY A 288 -3.02 -9.83 22.99
C GLY A 288 -3.67 -8.44 23.09
N GLY A 289 -4.98 -8.42 23.35
CA GLY A 289 -5.72 -7.20 23.68
C GLY A 289 -6.31 -6.43 22.50
N GLY A 290 -6.58 -7.09 21.36
CA GLY A 290 -7.27 -6.46 20.23
C GLY A 290 -6.46 -5.36 19.53
N ARG A 291 -5.14 -5.55 19.43
CA ARG A 291 -4.21 -4.59 18.81
C ARG A 291 -3.48 -5.18 17.61
N VAL A 292 -3.19 -4.31 16.65
CA VAL A 292 -2.39 -4.61 15.46
C VAL A 292 -1.29 -3.56 15.31
N TYR A 293 -0.15 -4.01 14.80
CA TYR A 293 0.88 -3.13 14.27
C TYR A 293 0.57 -2.85 12.81
N CYS A 294 0.56 -1.57 12.44
CA CYS A 294 0.39 -1.11 11.07
C CYS A 294 1.76 -0.69 10.54
N ILE A 295 2.24 -1.39 9.53
CA ILE A 295 3.49 -1.10 8.84
C ILE A 295 3.09 -0.41 7.54
N TYR A 296 3.46 0.86 7.37
CA TYR A 296 3.04 1.67 6.24
C TYR A 296 4.22 2.49 5.73
N HIS A 297 4.17 2.94 4.47
CA HIS A 297 5.15 3.91 3.99
C HIS A 297 4.60 5.33 4.07
N ALA A 298 5.49 6.30 4.24
CA ALA A 298 5.22 7.71 4.02
C ALA A 298 6.51 8.43 3.63
N THR A 299 6.36 9.61 3.04
CA THR A 299 7.48 10.50 2.72
C THR A 299 7.86 11.35 3.93
N GLU A 300 9.13 11.73 4.01
CA GLU A 300 9.64 12.59 5.10
C GLU A 300 9.23 14.05 4.90
N HIS A 301 9.15 14.51 3.65
CA HIS A 301 8.79 15.87 3.30
C HIS A 301 7.59 15.94 2.36
N PHE A 302 6.86 17.04 2.46
CA PHE A 302 5.73 17.34 1.59
C PHE A 302 6.17 17.42 0.12
N ASP A 303 5.34 16.90 -0.78
CA ASP A 303 5.50 16.92 -2.24
C ASP A 303 6.74 16.17 -2.77
N GLN A 304 7.15 15.09 -2.09
CA GLN A 304 8.19 14.19 -2.59
C GLN A 304 7.68 13.14 -3.61
N GLY A 305 6.35 13.06 -3.82
CA GLY A 305 5.74 12.08 -4.70
C GLY A 305 6.14 10.66 -4.33
N TRP A 306 6.66 9.89 -5.28
CA TRP A 306 7.10 8.52 -5.03
C TRP A 306 8.49 8.37 -4.38
N ALA A 307 9.27 9.46 -4.29
CA ALA A 307 10.63 9.41 -3.74
C ALA A 307 10.64 9.46 -2.21
N ASN A 308 11.64 8.84 -1.58
CA ASN A 308 11.85 8.87 -0.12
C ASN A 308 10.70 8.27 0.70
N ARG A 309 9.96 7.31 0.12
CA ARG A 309 8.91 6.56 0.84
C ARG A 309 9.57 5.53 1.76
N LYS A 310 9.47 5.75 3.07
CA LYS A 310 10.11 4.90 4.10
C LYS A 310 9.07 4.28 5.01
N ALA A 311 9.29 3.00 5.34
CA ALA A 311 8.42 2.24 6.20
C ALA A 311 8.52 2.74 7.65
N ARG A 312 7.35 2.77 8.30
CA ARG A 312 7.14 3.17 9.69
C ARG A 312 6.16 2.21 10.33
N VAL A 313 6.16 2.16 11.66
CA VAL A 313 5.27 1.28 12.42
C VAL A 313 4.42 2.09 13.38
N LEU A 314 3.11 1.97 13.22
CA LEU A 314 2.09 2.45 14.15
C LEU A 314 1.43 1.28 14.87
N ARG A 315 0.66 1.59 15.91
CA ARG A 315 -0.19 0.62 16.59
C ARG A 315 -1.62 1.13 16.65
N PHE A 316 -2.55 0.27 16.27
CA PHE A 316 -3.98 0.50 16.39
C PHE A 316 -4.60 -0.56 17.30
N GLY A 317 -5.65 -0.18 18.02
CA GLY A 317 -6.61 -1.10 18.64
C GLY A 317 -7.91 -1.19 17.83
N ALA A 318 -8.74 -2.19 18.12
CA ALA A 318 -10.04 -2.42 17.48
C ALA A 318 -10.94 -1.17 17.43
N GLU A 319 -10.84 -0.30 18.44
CA GLU A 319 -11.57 0.96 18.55
C GLU A 319 -11.31 1.92 17.39
N HIS A 320 -10.13 1.86 16.75
CA HIS A 320 -9.77 2.74 15.63
C HIS A 320 -10.39 2.29 14.29
N PHE A 321 -10.85 1.05 14.22
CA PHE A 321 -11.44 0.47 13.02
C PHE A 321 -12.97 0.59 13.00
N GLN A 322 -13.57 1.06 14.09
CA GLN A 322 -15.02 1.15 14.21
C GLN A 322 -15.63 2.17 13.22
N PRO A 323 -16.91 1.99 12.83
CA PRO A 323 -17.60 2.86 11.87
C PRO A 323 -17.52 4.36 12.15
N HIS A 324 -17.60 4.73 13.43
CA HIS A 324 -17.59 6.12 13.89
C HIS A 324 -16.28 6.51 14.57
N ALA A 325 -15.24 5.67 14.45
CA ALA A 325 -13.93 6.00 14.98
C ALA A 325 -13.36 7.24 14.27
N PRO A 326 -12.66 8.11 15.00
CA PRO A 326 -12.03 9.27 14.39
C PRO A 326 -10.94 8.90 13.38
N THR A 327 -10.75 9.79 12.40
CA THR A 327 -9.57 9.78 11.53
C THR A 327 -8.30 10.06 12.34
N MET A 328 -7.29 9.21 12.14
CA MET A 328 -6.00 9.33 12.81
C MET A 328 -4.98 10.06 11.93
N CYS A 329 -4.08 10.82 12.56
CA CYS A 329 -3.00 11.53 11.88
C CYS A 329 -1.65 10.91 12.19
N CYS A 330 -0.91 10.46 11.18
CA CYS A 330 0.39 9.82 11.40
C CYS A 330 1.42 10.75 12.06
N ALA A 331 1.32 12.07 11.84
CA ALA A 331 2.21 13.05 12.46
C ALA A 331 2.02 13.19 13.99
N LEU A 332 0.77 13.07 14.47
CA LEU A 332 0.44 13.19 15.90
C LEU A 332 0.99 12.05 16.76
N SER A 333 1.39 10.93 16.14
CA SER A 333 2.09 9.85 16.83
C SER A 333 3.51 10.22 17.25
N LEU A 334 4.19 11.07 16.48
CA LEU A 334 5.54 11.51 16.78
C LEU A 334 5.58 12.50 17.94
N SER A 335 4.52 13.29 18.13
CA SER A 335 4.39 14.24 19.24
C SER A 335 3.89 13.59 20.54
N GLY A 336 3.62 12.28 20.56
CA GLY A 336 3.04 11.57 21.71
C GLY A 336 1.56 11.88 21.96
N GLN A 337 0.93 12.70 21.12
CA GLN A 337 -0.47 13.10 21.23
C GLN A 337 -1.45 12.00 20.77
N TRP A 338 -0.95 10.99 20.05
CA TRP A 338 -1.68 9.79 19.63
C TRP A 338 -2.32 8.99 20.76
N SER A 339 -1.72 8.96 21.94
CA SER A 339 -2.22 8.22 23.11
C SER A 339 -3.37 8.89 23.86
N ALA A 340 -3.71 10.15 23.54
CA ALA A 340 -4.70 10.96 24.26
C ALA A 340 -6.06 11.06 23.54
N GLY A 341 -6.31 10.24 22.51
CA GLY A 341 -7.56 10.32 21.74
C GLY A 341 -7.63 11.55 20.82
N ALA A 342 -6.49 12.12 20.43
CA ALA A 342 -6.42 13.27 19.54
C ALA A 342 -6.75 12.85 18.08
N ALA A 343 -8.05 12.78 17.82
CA ALA A 343 -8.63 12.78 16.50
C ALA A 343 -8.44 14.15 15.83
N ILE A 344 -8.22 14.20 14.51
CA ILE A 344 -8.31 15.48 13.78
C ILE A 344 -9.71 16.11 13.99
N SER A 345 -10.76 15.30 14.12
CA SER A 345 -12.13 15.77 14.34
C SER A 345 -12.42 16.35 15.73
N THR A 346 -11.50 16.21 16.69
CA THR A 346 -11.63 16.81 18.04
C THR A 346 -10.92 18.16 18.18
N LEU A 347 -10.24 18.61 17.13
CA LEU A 347 -9.50 19.86 17.12
C LEU A 347 -10.29 20.91 16.32
N PRO A 348 -10.37 22.16 16.82
CA PRO A 348 -11.17 23.20 16.18
C PRO A 348 -10.70 23.43 14.73
N PRO A 349 -11.62 23.69 13.78
CA PRO A 349 -11.23 24.07 12.43
C PRO A 349 -10.36 25.33 12.51
N SER A 350 -9.20 25.30 11.88
CA SER A 350 -8.35 26.49 11.77
C SER A 350 -9.06 27.54 10.92
N PRO A 351 -8.96 28.83 11.28
CA PRO A 351 -9.51 29.91 10.46
C PRO A 351 -8.84 29.92 9.08
N PRO A 352 -9.53 30.44 8.05
CA PRO A 352 -8.99 30.48 6.69
C PRO A 352 -7.65 31.23 6.68
N ALA A 353 -6.70 30.72 5.89
CA ALA A 353 -5.40 31.34 5.71
C ALA A 353 -5.57 32.81 5.31
N GLN A 354 -5.18 33.73 6.19
CA GLN A 354 -5.12 35.14 5.86
C GLN A 354 -3.97 35.35 4.88
N LEU A 355 -4.33 35.74 3.66
CA LEU A 355 -3.38 36.29 2.69
C LEU A 355 -2.76 37.55 3.31
N PRO A 356 -1.41 37.68 3.36
CA PRO A 356 -0.81 38.89 3.86
C PRO A 356 -1.15 40.07 2.95
N ALA A 357 -1.64 41.15 3.58
CA ALA A 357 -2.03 42.40 2.96
C ALA A 357 -0.84 43.14 2.34
N ASN A 358 -1.17 43.90 1.28
CA ASN A 358 -0.35 44.77 0.44
C ASN A 358 0.84 45.48 1.11
N ALA A 359 1.99 45.43 0.44
CA ALA A 359 3.04 46.46 0.47
C ALA A 359 3.55 46.73 -0.98
N PRO A 360 4.01 47.94 -1.30
CA PRO A 360 3.75 48.60 -2.59
C PRO A 360 4.66 48.18 -3.75
N GLN A 361 4.09 48.29 -4.95
CA GLN A 361 4.75 48.11 -6.24
C GLN A 361 5.90 49.11 -6.46
N GLN A 362 7.10 48.59 -6.73
CA GLN A 362 8.07 49.25 -7.59
C GLN A 362 8.26 48.40 -8.84
N GLY A 363 7.93 48.99 -9.99
CA GLY A 363 7.97 48.35 -11.28
C GLY A 363 9.39 48.17 -11.81
N GLN A 364 9.71 46.95 -12.21
CA GLN A 364 10.67 46.67 -13.28
C GLN A 364 10.03 45.66 -14.23
N GLN A 365 9.79 46.09 -15.46
CA GLN A 365 9.45 45.21 -16.57
C GLN A 365 10.63 44.27 -16.84
N ILE A 366 10.42 42.97 -16.68
CA ILE A 366 11.29 41.94 -17.24
C ILE A 366 10.40 40.97 -18.02
N GLN A 367 10.68 40.86 -19.31
CA GLN A 367 10.01 39.97 -20.27
C GLN A 367 10.08 38.50 -19.79
N ARG A 368 8.93 37.83 -19.72
CA ARG A 368 8.83 36.40 -19.43
C ARG A 368 9.05 35.60 -20.72
N GLY A 369 10.24 35.02 -20.87
CA GLY A 369 10.45 33.82 -21.68
C GLY A 369 10.19 32.59 -20.82
N HIS A 370 9.17 31.81 -21.12
CA HIS A 370 8.94 30.51 -20.49
C HIS A 370 9.96 29.49 -21.02
N ALA A 371 11.02 29.23 -20.25
CA ALA A 371 11.82 28.01 -20.40
C ALA A 371 11.35 26.98 -19.35
N GLN A 372 10.70 25.92 -19.79
CA GLN A 372 10.42 24.74 -18.97
C GLN A 372 11.74 24.15 -18.46
N ARG A 373 11.92 24.09 -17.13
CA ARG A 373 13.02 23.31 -16.54
C ARG A 373 12.67 21.83 -16.59
N LYS A 374 13.30 21.12 -17.53
CA LYS A 374 13.30 19.65 -17.63
C LYS A 374 13.79 18.99 -16.33
N SER A 375 13.11 17.92 -15.93
CA SER A 375 13.46 17.09 -14.77
C SER A 375 14.80 16.36 -14.96
N LEU A 376 15.37 15.81 -13.89
CA LEU A 376 16.62 15.03 -13.98
C LEU A 376 16.46 13.79 -14.87
N ILE A 377 15.26 13.21 -14.90
CA ILE A 377 14.90 12.07 -15.74
C ILE A 377 14.89 12.49 -17.23
N ASP A 378 14.35 13.66 -17.54
CA ASP A 378 14.35 14.21 -18.91
C ASP A 378 15.77 14.48 -19.42
N LYS A 379 16.67 14.95 -18.54
CA LYS A 379 18.09 15.22 -18.87
C LYS A 379 18.89 13.94 -19.10
N ILE A 380 18.53 12.84 -18.42
CA ILE A 380 19.16 11.53 -18.61
C ILE A 380 18.65 10.88 -19.91
N GLY A 381 17.35 10.96 -20.18
CA GLY A 381 16.75 10.50 -21.44
C GLY A 381 17.34 11.19 -22.67
N ASP A 382 17.50 12.51 -22.63
CA ASP A 382 18.08 13.29 -23.72
C ASP A 382 19.55 12.91 -24.00
N LYS A 383 20.36 12.66 -22.96
CA LYS A 383 21.77 12.26 -23.11
C LYS A 383 21.93 10.85 -23.70
N ILE A 384 21.02 9.94 -23.39
CA ILE A 384 21.03 8.57 -23.95
C ILE A 384 20.60 8.59 -25.41
N LEU A 385 19.57 9.38 -25.76
CA LEU A 385 19.11 9.56 -27.14
C LEU A 385 20.17 10.23 -28.03
N GLN A 386 20.96 11.17 -27.49
CA GLN A 386 22.05 11.81 -28.23
C GLN A 386 23.20 10.85 -28.55
N LYS A 387 23.50 9.90 -27.64
CA LYS A 387 24.51 8.86 -27.89
C LYS A 387 24.07 7.83 -28.93
N LEU A 388 22.77 7.51 -28.99
CA LEU A 388 22.24 6.53 -29.95
C LEU A 388 22.16 7.06 -31.39
N ARG A 389 22.02 8.39 -31.58
CA ARG A 389 22.04 9.03 -32.91
C ARG A 389 23.44 9.21 -33.50
N GLY A 390 24.50 8.93 -32.73
CA GLY A 390 25.88 8.98 -33.21
C GLY A 390 26.40 7.66 -33.79
N PHE A 391 25.57 6.62 -33.86
CA PHE A 391 25.94 5.27 -34.31
C PHE A 391 25.14 4.78 -35.54
N SER A 392 24.53 5.70 -36.29
CA SER A 392 23.92 5.42 -37.60
C SER A 392 24.73 6.05 -38.73
#